data_AF-A0A533X7C4-F1
#
_entry.id   AF-A0A533X7C4-F1
#
_cell.length_a   1.000
_cell.length_b   1.000
_cell.length_c   1.000
_cell.angle_alpha   90.00
_cell.angle_beta   90.00
_cell.angle_gamma   90.00
#
_symmetry.space_group_name_H-M   'P 1'
#
loop_
_entity.id
_entity.type
_entity.pdbx_description
1 polymer ?
#
loop_
_entity_poly.entity_id
_entity_poly.type
_entity_poly.pdbx_seq_one_letter_code
_entity_poly.pdbx_strand_id
1 'polypeptide(L)'
;MCRATRLCCFRCMSWFEKVNLESCDTCGDWKCPECGSCLCSLSKTEQKIAIAYMATYENLLKEITGQSYDFRRHTKVLVGLKVRRNSLVRPEVKK
;
A
#
# COMPACT_ATOMS: atom_id res chain seq x y z
N MET A 1 -2.26 -17.10 5.04
CA MET A 1 -1.91 -15.72 4.64
C MET A 1 -2.44 -14.78 5.71
N CYS A 2 -1.57 -14.23 6.57
CA CYS A 2 -1.97 -13.21 7.54
C CYS A 2 -2.21 -11.90 6.78
N ARG A 3 -3.46 -11.65 6.36
CA ARG A 3 -3.85 -10.38 5.74
C ARG A 3 -4.51 -9.52 6.81
N ALA A 4 -4.01 -8.31 7.01
CA ALA A 4 -4.70 -7.34 7.85
C ALA A 4 -6.15 -7.17 7.35
N THR A 5 -7.13 -7.39 8.22
CA THR A 5 -8.57 -7.28 7.89
C THR A 5 -9.05 -5.83 7.91
N ARG A 6 -8.31 -4.95 8.58
CA ARG A 6 -8.57 -3.51 8.66
C ARG A 6 -7.51 -2.69 7.92
N LEU A 7 -7.90 -1.51 7.47
CA LEU A 7 -7.05 -0.48 6.87
C LEU A 7 -7.27 0.85 7.59
N CYS A 8 -6.23 1.68 7.61
CA CYS A 8 -6.32 3.07 8.02
C CYS A 8 -6.23 3.96 6.77
N CYS A 9 -7.14 4.93 6.63
CA CYS A 9 -7.10 5.89 5.53
C CYS A 9 -5.94 6.88 5.71
N PHE A 10 -5.04 7.02 4.73
CA PHE A 10 -3.97 8.02 4.77
C PHE A 10 -4.45 9.48 4.75
N ARG A 11 -5.73 9.73 4.41
CA ARG A 11 -6.30 11.08 4.35
C ARG A 11 -7.03 11.46 5.64
N CYS A 12 -8.04 10.68 6.04
CA CYS A 12 -8.88 10.99 7.20
C CYS A 12 -8.51 10.19 8.47
N MET A 13 -7.51 9.31 8.40
CA MET A 13 -7.04 8.46 9.50
C MET A 13 -8.11 7.54 10.11
N SER A 14 -9.25 7.37 9.44
CA SER A 14 -10.33 6.47 9.87
C SER A 14 -9.97 5.02 9.55
N TRP A 15 -10.31 4.12 10.49
CA TRP A 15 -10.09 2.68 10.35
C TRP A 15 -11.35 1.98 9.82
N PHE A 16 -11.20 1.13 8.81
CA PHE A 16 -12.32 0.42 8.17
C PHE A 16 -11.94 -1.02 7.77
N GLU A 17 -12.95 -1.88 7.60
CA GLU A 17 -12.77 -3.28 7.23
C GLU A 17 -12.64 -3.47 5.72
N LYS A 18 -11.87 -4.48 5.29
CA LYS A 18 -11.68 -4.86 3.87
C LYS A 18 -12.82 -5.71 3.30
N VAL A 19 -14.04 -5.57 3.80
CA VAL A 19 -15.19 -6.37 3.38
C VAL A 19 -16.10 -5.51 2.50
N ASN A 20 -16.39 -5.99 1.29
CA ASN A 20 -17.28 -5.31 0.31
C ASN A 20 -16.89 -3.86 -0.03
N LEU A 21 -15.60 -3.52 0.03
CA LEU A 21 -15.13 -2.20 -0.34
C LEU A 21 -15.12 -2.00 -1.86
N GLU A 22 -15.34 -0.77 -2.29
CA GLU A 22 -15.15 -0.39 -3.68
C GLU A 22 -13.65 -0.20 -3.97
N SER A 23 -13.17 -0.76 -5.09
CA SER A 23 -11.82 -0.51 -5.58
C SER A 23 -11.81 0.73 -6.48
N CYS A 24 -10.71 1.47 -6.49
CA CYS A 24 -10.51 2.55 -7.44
C CYS A 24 -10.07 2.00 -8.80
N ASP A 25 -10.81 2.31 -9.87
CA ASP A 25 -10.47 1.88 -11.25
C ASP A 25 -9.11 2.43 -11.73
N THR A 26 -8.73 3.60 -11.21
CA THR A 26 -7.50 4.30 -11.57
C THR A 26 -6.27 3.70 -10.91
N CYS A 27 -6.25 3.55 -9.58
CA CYS A 27 -5.06 3.09 -8.86
C CYS A 27 -5.12 1.64 -8.36
N GLY A 28 -6.29 1.00 -8.40
CA GLY A 28 -6.51 -0.36 -7.90
C GLY A 28 -6.51 -0.48 -6.37
N ASP A 29 -6.44 0.64 -5.64
CA ASP A 29 -6.50 0.65 -4.18
C ASP A 29 -7.95 0.77 -3.68
N TRP A 30 -8.19 0.37 -2.43
CA TRP A 30 -9.52 0.48 -1.81
C TRP A 30 -9.88 1.95 -1.57
N LYS A 31 -11.13 2.32 -1.88
CA LYS A 31 -11.68 3.62 -1.51
C LYS A 31 -12.06 3.59 -0.03
N CYS A 32 -11.68 4.62 0.70
CA CYS A 32 -12.11 4.82 2.07
C CYS A 32 -13.63 5.08 2.08
N PRO A 33 -14.42 4.35 2.88
CA PRO A 33 -15.86 4.55 2.95
C PRO A 33 -16.24 5.91 3.58
N GLU A 34 -15.38 6.45 4.46
CA GLU A 34 -15.66 7.70 5.19
C GLU A 34 -15.42 8.97 4.36
N CYS A 35 -14.40 8.97 3.49
CA CYS A 35 -14.01 10.18 2.74
C CYS A 35 -13.84 9.97 1.23
N GLY A 36 -14.09 8.76 0.72
CA GLY A 36 -13.93 8.40 -0.68
C GLY A 36 -12.48 8.37 -1.19
N SER A 37 -11.50 8.70 -0.35
CA SER A 37 -10.09 8.80 -0.74
C SER A 37 -9.50 7.42 -1.02
N CYS A 38 -8.63 7.36 -2.03
CA CYS A 38 -7.77 6.21 -2.36
C CYS A 38 -6.33 6.71 -2.59
N LEU A 39 -5.39 5.84 -2.95
CA LEU A 39 -3.99 6.24 -3.16
C LEU A 39 -3.83 7.37 -4.20
N CYS A 40 -4.51 7.33 -5.35
CA CYS A 40 -4.33 8.36 -6.38
C CYS A 40 -5.04 9.69 -6.09
N SER A 41 -5.91 9.76 -5.08
CA SER A 41 -6.50 11.03 -4.66
C SER A 41 -5.63 11.81 -3.67
N LEU A 42 -4.52 11.22 -3.21
CA LEU A 42 -3.51 11.91 -2.40
C LEU A 42 -2.58 12.76 -3.29
N SER A 43 -1.94 13.77 -2.71
CA SER A 43 -0.87 14.52 -3.38
C SER A 43 0.33 13.62 -3.70
N LYS A 44 1.19 14.01 -4.65
CA LYS A 44 2.38 13.22 -5.01
C LYS A 44 3.30 12.94 -3.81
N THR A 45 3.41 13.87 -2.88
CA THR A 45 4.23 13.70 -1.67
C THR A 45 3.60 12.66 -0.73
N GLU A 46 2.30 12.78 -0.46
CA GLU A 46 1.56 11.83 0.37
C GLU A 46 1.56 10.42 -0.25
N GLN A 47 1.43 10.30 -1.56
CA GLN A 47 1.54 9.02 -2.26
C GLN A 47 2.89 8.33 -2.02
N LYS A 48 4.00 9.09 -2.09
CA LYS A 48 5.33 8.56 -1.80
C LYS A 48 5.45 8.07 -0.36
N ILE A 49 4.93 8.84 0.60
CA ILE A 49 4.94 8.49 2.02
C ILE A 49 4.10 7.22 2.27
N ALA A 50 2.88 7.15 1.71
CA ALA A 50 2.01 5.99 1.83
C ALA A 50 2.65 4.72 1.26
N ILE A 51 3.30 4.82 0.10
CA ILE A 51 4.02 3.71 -0.52
C ILE A 51 5.22 3.27 0.31
N ALA A 52 6.01 4.22 0.83
CA ALA A 52 7.13 3.90 1.72
C ALA A 52 6.66 3.20 2.99
N TYR A 53 5.56 3.65 3.60
CA TYR A 53 4.96 3.01 4.77
C TYR A 53 4.48 1.59 4.47
N MET A 54 3.72 1.41 3.37
CA MET A 54 3.27 0.08 2.93
C MET A 54 4.45 -0.85 2.68
N ALA A 55 5.51 -0.39 2.00
CA ALA A 55 6.73 -1.17 1.78
C ALA A 55 7.45 -1.56 3.07
N THR A 56 7.58 -0.65 4.04
CA THR A 56 8.16 -0.95 5.35
C THR A 56 7.35 -2.03 6.08
N TYR A 57 6.03 -1.87 6.14
CA TYR A 57 5.16 -2.83 6.81
C TYR A 57 5.19 -4.22 6.15
N GLU A 58 5.24 -4.27 4.82
CA GLU A 58 5.32 -5.51 4.08
C GLU A 58 6.66 -6.22 4.23
N ASN A 59 7.78 -5.47 4.25
CA ASN A 59 9.08 -6.05 4.57
C ASN A 59 9.10 -6.64 5.98
N LEU A 60 8.51 -5.95 6.96
CA LEU A 60 8.38 -6.46 8.33
C LEU A 60 7.53 -7.75 8.38
N LEU A 61 6.39 -7.78 7.68
CA LEU A 61 5.57 -8.99 7.59
C LEU A 61 6.33 -10.15 6.95
N LYS A 62 7.13 -9.88 5.90
CA LYS A 62 7.98 -10.90 5.27
C LYS A 62 9.02 -11.43 6.25
N GLU A 63 9.65 -10.57 7.05
CA GLU A 63 10.62 -10.98 8.08
C GLU A 63 9.98 -11.86 9.16
N ILE A 64 8.77 -11.53 9.62
CA ILE A 64 8.08 -12.26 10.69
C ILE A 64 7.45 -13.57 10.18
N THR A 65 6.89 -13.56 8.98
CA THR A 65 6.03 -14.67 8.49
C THR A 65 6.65 -15.48 7.34
N GLY A 66 7.74 -15.01 6.75
CA GLY A 66 8.32 -15.57 5.52
C GLY A 66 7.50 -15.33 4.25
N GLN A 67 6.35 -14.64 4.32
CA GLN A 67 5.44 -14.43 3.20
C GLN A 67 5.63 -13.03 2.57
N SER A 68 5.75 -12.96 1.24
CA SER A 68 5.82 -11.69 0.51
C SER A 68 4.42 -11.13 0.24
N TYR A 69 4.27 -9.81 0.31
CA TYR A 69 3.05 -9.13 -0.10
C TYR A 69 3.08 -8.81 -1.60
N ASP A 70 1.89 -8.85 -2.20
CA ASP A 70 1.70 -8.66 -3.63
C ASP A 70 1.33 -7.21 -3.98
N PHE A 71 2.33 -6.46 -4.45
CA PHE A 71 2.19 -5.09 -4.93
C PHE A 71 1.53 -4.95 -6.30
N ARG A 72 1.05 -6.03 -6.96
CA ARG A 72 0.47 -5.94 -8.31
C ARG A 72 -0.62 -4.87 -8.42
N ARG A 73 -1.43 -4.67 -7.38
CA ARG A 73 -2.46 -3.62 -7.33
C ARG A 73 -1.94 -2.19 -7.47
N HIS A 74 -0.74 -1.88 -6.96
CA HIS A 74 -0.21 -0.50 -6.95
C HIS A 74 0.64 -0.15 -8.18
N THR A 75 0.72 -1.03 -9.18
CA THR A 75 1.61 -0.87 -10.34
C THR A 75 1.40 0.45 -11.09
N LYS A 76 0.14 0.86 -11.30
CA LYS A 76 -0.19 2.11 -12.02
C LYS A 76 0.36 3.35 -11.30
N VAL A 77 0.29 3.40 -9.97
CA VAL A 77 0.81 4.53 -9.18
C VAL A 77 2.34 4.55 -9.18
N LEU A 78 2.97 3.38 -9.08
CA LEU A 78 4.44 3.27 -9.07
C LEU A 78 5.09 3.78 -10.36
N VAL A 79 4.46 3.52 -11.52
CA VAL A 79 4.90 4.05 -12.82
C VAL A 79 4.89 5.58 -12.82
N GLY A 80 3.82 6.20 -12.31
CA GLY A 80 3.68 7.66 -12.26
C GLY A 80 4.66 8.38 -11.30
N LEU A 81 5.14 7.68 -10.27
CA LEU A 81 6.03 8.25 -9.25
C LEU A 81 7.54 8.06 -9.54
N LYS A 82 7.90 7.38 -10.63
CA LYS A 82 9.30 7.04 -11.00
C LYS A 82 10.06 6.29 -9.89
N VAL A 83 9.37 5.48 -9.09
CA VAL A 83 9.99 4.64 -8.04
C VAL A 83 10.40 3.30 -8.65
N ARG A 84 11.65 2.88 -8.46
CA ARG A 84 12.11 1.55 -8.91
C ARG A 84 11.54 0.48 -7.98
N ARG A 85 10.86 -0.55 -8.51
CA ARG A 85 10.27 -1.63 -7.69
C ARG A 85 11.28 -2.27 -6.72
N ASN A 86 12.50 -2.51 -7.21
CA ASN A 86 13.57 -3.12 -6.41
C ASN A 86 14.02 -2.25 -5.23
N SER A 87 13.76 -0.93 -5.22
CA SER A 87 14.09 -0.08 -4.08
C SER A 87 13.08 -0.15 -2.93
N LEU A 88 11.93 -0.82 -3.14
CA LEU A 88 10.91 -1.04 -2.10
C LEU A 88 11.11 -2.35 -1.33
N VAL A 89 11.94 -3.25 -1.86
CA VAL A 89 12.30 -4.50 -1.21
C VAL A 89 13.59 -4.29 -0.45
N ARG A 90 13.63 -4.65 0.83
CA ARG A 90 14.87 -4.60 1.61
C ARG A 90 15.90 -5.52 0.93
N PRO A 91 17.14 -5.07 0.66
CA PRO A 91 18.19 -5.94 0.14
C PRO A 91 18.40 -7.13 1.08
N GLU A 92 18.62 -8.31 0.53
CA GLU A 92 19.05 -9.45 1.34
C GLU A 92 20.40 -9.09 1.98
N VAL A 93 20.42 -9.08 3.31
CA VAL A 93 21.68 -8.93 4.05
C VAL A 93 22.44 -10.24 3.85
N LYS A 94 23.44 -10.22 2.97
CA LYS A 94 24.41 -11.33 2.88
C LYS A 94 25.08 -11.42 4.26
N LYS A 95 24.85 -12.54 4.96
CA LYS A 95 25.58 -12.89 6.18
C LYS A 95 27.02 -13.24 5.85
#